data_AF-A0A7G3Z9U0-F1
#
_entry.id   AF-A0A7G3Z9U0-F1
#
_cell.length_a   1.000
_cell.length_b   1.000
_cell.length_c   1.000
_cell.angle_alpha   90.00
_cell.angle_beta   90.00
_cell.angle_gamma   90.00
#
_symmetry.space_group_name_H-M   'P 1'
#
loop_
_entity.id
_entity.type
_entity.pdbx_description
1 polymer ?
#
loop_
_entity_poly.entity_id
_entity_poly.type
_entity_poly.pdbx_seq_one_letter_code
_entity_poly.pdbx_strand_id
1 'polypeptide(L)'
;MDNSCFERLCEQEQALHENYRHLNSVFRVLHELTDTSKDESAQMDTLESLSDEYSSLVASSVDLRFSKYQARESQVAALQRTRRNSNYARLQSVENLAEFITLLENISRNYLTYVNLLKRLSIDLVKEIEIADPSVTEFVVDKWNPPKSLQPILEDLGDCNTDPQAAVARLDGYLDQIKMERAKYTIENRHSLQGILRDLNKEVSDWRKEWDSIENWMFGDSAHSMKKMLQNIDSLKSKLQRQERLENGTDSQVANAS
;
A
#
# COMPACT_ATOMS: atom_id res chain seq x y z
N MET A 1 -22.91 42.67 23.26
CA MET A 1 -23.84 41.74 23.93
C MET A 1 -25.21 42.35 23.75
N ASP A 2 -25.93 41.91 22.73
CA ASP A 2 -27.25 42.43 22.39
C ASP A 2 -28.27 41.80 23.35
N ASN A 3 -28.38 42.37 24.55
CA ASN A 3 -29.38 41.96 25.55
C ASN A 3 -30.83 42.15 25.07
N SER A 4 -31.03 42.85 23.94
CA SER A 4 -32.36 43.22 23.44
C SER A 4 -33.32 42.05 23.22
N CYS A 5 -32.88 40.87 22.76
CA CYS A 5 -33.82 39.75 22.58
C CYS A 5 -34.18 39.07 23.89
N PHE A 6 -33.20 38.95 24.81
CA PHE A 6 -33.41 38.32 26.11
C PHE A 6 -34.29 39.21 27.01
N GLU A 7 -34.01 40.51 27.06
CA GLU A 7 -34.82 41.49 27.80
C GLU A 7 -36.28 41.50 27.32
N ARG A 8 -36.53 41.45 26.00
CA ARG A 8 -37.89 41.38 25.44
C ARG A 8 -38.63 40.09 25.78
N LEU A 9 -37.92 38.98 25.95
CA LEU A 9 -38.52 37.72 26.40
C LEU A 9 -38.89 37.79 27.88
N CYS A 10 -38.07 38.43 28.72
CA CYS A 10 -38.41 38.68 30.13
C CYS A 10 -39.61 39.63 30.28
N GLU A 11 -39.70 40.69 29.47
CA GLU A 11 -40.89 41.56 29.43
C GLU A 11 -42.16 40.80 29.02
N GLN A 12 -42.04 39.86 28.07
CA GLN A 12 -43.15 39.00 27.67
C GLN A 12 -43.58 38.05 28.79
N GLU A 13 -42.64 37.49 29.55
CA GLU A 13 -42.91 36.62 30.70
C GLU A 13 -43.65 37.39 31.82
N GLN A 14 -43.23 38.63 32.09
CA GLN A 14 -43.93 39.49 33.05
C GLN A 14 -45.37 39.78 32.63
N ALA A 15 -45.59 40.18 31.36
CA ALA A 15 -46.93 40.42 30.82
C ALA A 15 -47.82 39.17 30.84
N LEU A 16 -47.23 37.98 30.66
CA LEU A 16 -47.94 36.71 30.76
C LEU A 16 -48.41 36.44 32.19
N HIS A 17 -47.57 36.72 33.18
CA HIS A 17 -47.90 36.53 34.60
C HIS A 17 -49.01 37.48 35.04
N GLU A 18 -48.98 38.73 34.60
CA GLU A 18 -50.04 39.71 34.85
C GLU A 18 -51.37 39.29 34.20
N ASN A 19 -51.34 38.84 32.94
CA ASN A 19 -52.52 38.33 32.27
C ASN A 19 -53.11 37.08 32.97
N TYR A 20 -52.26 36.16 33.44
CA TYR A 20 -52.68 34.99 34.20
C TYR A 20 -53.34 35.35 35.53
N ARG A 21 -52.87 36.40 36.21
CA ARG A 21 -53.50 36.91 37.45
C ARG A 21 -54.91 37.42 37.19
N HIS A 22 -55.11 38.27 36.18
CA HIS A 22 -56.44 38.78 35.82
C HIS A 22 -57.40 37.67 35.38
N LEU A 23 -56.89 36.69 34.62
CA LEU A 23 -57.69 35.54 34.21
C LEU A 23 -58.21 34.74 35.42
N ASN A 24 -57.36 34.50 36.42
CA ASN A 24 -57.77 33.82 37.65
C ASN A 24 -58.74 34.66 38.49
N SER A 25 -58.59 35.99 38.54
CA SER A 25 -59.58 36.88 39.17
C SER A 25 -60.94 36.74 38.50
N VAL A 26 -61.01 36.78 37.17
CA VAL A 26 -62.25 36.58 36.41
C VAL A 26 -62.86 35.20 36.69
N PHE A 27 -62.05 34.12 36.68
CA PHE A 27 -62.55 32.78 37.03
C PHE A 27 -63.09 32.69 38.46
N ARG A 28 -62.46 33.37 39.42
CA ARG A 28 -62.94 33.43 40.81
C ARG A 28 -64.29 34.15 40.88
N VAL A 29 -64.43 35.30 40.23
CA VAL A 29 -65.70 36.06 40.19
C VAL A 29 -66.80 35.26 39.49
N LEU A 30 -66.48 34.58 38.38
CA LEU A 30 -67.43 33.70 37.69
C LEU A 30 -67.88 32.54 38.58
N HIS A 31 -66.95 31.91 39.31
CA HIS A 31 -67.29 30.83 40.23
C HIS A 31 -68.21 31.33 41.36
N GLU A 32 -67.89 32.49 41.92
CA GLU A 32 -68.70 33.16 42.93
C GLU A 32 -70.10 33.56 42.45
N LEU A 33 -70.27 33.80 41.14
CA LEU A 33 -71.56 34.09 40.50
C LEU A 33 -72.42 32.84 40.30
N THR A 34 -71.77 31.69 40.12
CA THR A 34 -72.45 30.39 39.95
C THR A 34 -72.93 29.76 41.25
N ASP A 35 -72.56 30.32 42.40
CA ASP A 35 -73.02 29.88 43.71
C ASP A 35 -74.50 30.26 43.93
N THR A 36 -75.37 29.24 43.97
CA THR A 36 -76.83 29.39 44.07
C THR A 36 -77.34 29.87 45.44
N SER A 37 -76.44 30.18 46.38
CA SER A 37 -76.77 30.54 47.77
C SER A 37 -76.68 32.04 48.08
N LYS A 38 -76.45 32.90 47.07
CA LYS A 38 -76.24 34.35 47.26
C LYS A 38 -77.50 35.17 46.97
N ASP A 39 -77.63 36.28 47.70
CA ASP A 39 -78.70 37.27 47.56
C ASP A 39 -78.56 38.06 46.24
N GLU A 40 -79.67 38.50 45.64
CA GLU A 40 -79.66 39.18 44.32
C GLU A 40 -78.81 40.46 44.32
N SER A 41 -78.74 41.17 45.45
CA SER A 41 -77.87 42.35 45.63
C SER A 41 -76.39 41.98 45.55
N ALA A 42 -75.98 40.87 46.18
CA ALA A 42 -74.58 40.40 46.15
C ALA A 42 -74.18 39.88 44.76
N GLN A 43 -75.15 39.35 44.01
CA GLN A 43 -74.93 38.93 42.62
C GLN A 43 -74.69 40.14 41.70
N MET A 44 -75.40 41.25 41.91
CA MET A 44 -75.17 42.49 41.14
C MET A 44 -73.79 43.11 41.40
N ASP A 45 -73.35 43.15 42.66
CA ASP A 45 -72.01 43.65 43.00
C ASP A 45 -70.90 42.78 42.36
N THR A 46 -71.10 41.46 42.31
CA THR A 46 -70.16 40.56 41.62
C THR A 46 -70.19 40.71 40.10
N LEU A 47 -71.33 41.08 39.51
CA LEU A 47 -71.47 41.37 38.08
C LEU A 47 -70.75 42.67 37.70
N GLU A 48 -70.82 43.69 38.55
CA GLU A 48 -70.08 44.95 38.35
C GLU A 48 -68.57 44.71 38.47
N SER A 49 -68.13 43.95 39.49
CA SER A 49 -66.73 43.54 39.64
C SER A 49 -66.22 42.69 38.46
N LEU A 50 -67.09 41.85 37.86
CA LEU A 50 -66.75 41.07 36.67
C LEU A 50 -66.47 41.98 35.46
N SER A 51 -67.24 43.06 35.29
CA SER A 51 -67.03 44.03 34.21
C SER A 51 -65.65 44.70 34.33
N ASP A 52 -65.27 45.09 35.54
CA ASP A 52 -63.98 45.73 35.81
C ASP A 52 -62.79 44.79 35.58
N GLU A 53 -62.88 43.54 36.09
CA GLU A 53 -61.85 42.52 35.89
C GLU A 53 -61.75 42.08 34.41
N TYR A 54 -62.88 42.04 33.69
CA TYR A 54 -62.90 41.76 32.26
C TYR A 54 -62.17 42.87 31.47
N SER A 55 -62.40 44.14 31.81
CA SER A 55 -61.69 45.26 31.17
C SER A 55 -60.17 45.18 31.38
N SER A 56 -59.74 44.80 32.58
CA SER A 56 -58.33 44.62 32.95
C SER A 56 -57.70 43.40 32.26
N LEU A 57 -58.45 42.31 32.10
CA LEU A 57 -58.02 41.14 31.35
C LEU A 57 -57.82 41.45 29.85
N VAL A 58 -58.72 42.24 29.26
CA VAL A 58 -58.60 42.67 27.87
C VAL A 58 -57.37 43.56 27.68
N ALA A 59 -57.14 44.52 28.57
CA ALA A 59 -55.96 45.39 28.53
C ALA A 59 -54.65 44.58 28.61
N SER A 60 -54.54 43.69 29.61
CA SER A 60 -53.35 42.82 29.76
C SER A 60 -53.16 41.86 28.57
N SER A 61 -54.23 41.41 27.92
CA SER A 61 -54.13 40.59 26.71
C SER A 61 -53.59 41.37 25.51
N VAL A 62 -53.87 42.68 25.40
CA VAL A 62 -53.33 43.53 24.34
C VAL A 62 -51.83 43.72 24.55
N ASP A 63 -51.42 44.01 25.78
CA ASP A 63 -50.00 44.18 26.14
C ASP A 63 -49.20 42.89 25.89
N LEU A 64 -49.73 41.73 26.26
CA LEU A 64 -49.08 40.44 25.98
C LEU A 64 -48.88 40.20 24.47
N ARG A 65 -49.87 40.56 23.64
CA ARG A 65 -49.75 40.45 22.17
C ARG A 65 -48.71 41.41 21.63
N PHE A 66 -48.65 42.64 22.16
CA PHE A 66 -47.66 43.63 21.77
C PHE A 66 -46.24 43.15 22.09
N SER A 67 -45.98 42.70 23.33
CA SER A 67 -44.69 42.15 23.76
C SER A 67 -44.26 40.95 22.90
N LYS A 68 -45.20 40.08 22.51
CA LYS A 68 -44.93 38.95 21.60
C LYS A 68 -44.44 39.41 20.22
N TYR A 69 -45.08 40.41 19.62
CA TYR A 69 -44.63 40.93 18.32
C TYR A 69 -43.24 41.57 18.43
N GLN A 70 -42.99 42.28 19.53
CA GLN A 70 -41.71 42.94 19.76
C GLN A 70 -40.56 41.94 20.00
N ALA A 71 -40.82 40.88 20.78
CA ALA A 71 -39.87 39.79 20.95
C ALA A 71 -39.56 39.10 19.62
N ARG A 72 -40.60 38.84 18.79
CA ARG A 72 -40.41 38.25 17.47
C ARG A 72 -39.57 39.13 16.54
N GLU A 73 -39.82 40.43 16.51
CA GLU A 73 -39.05 41.37 15.70
C GLU A 73 -37.58 41.43 16.15
N SER A 74 -37.33 41.47 17.46
CA SER A 74 -35.97 41.44 18.02
C SER A 74 -35.21 40.17 17.65
N GLN A 75 -35.89 39.02 17.65
CA GLN A 75 -35.32 37.74 17.22
C GLN A 75 -34.94 37.76 15.74
N VAL A 76 -35.84 38.25 14.87
CA VAL A 76 -35.59 38.34 13.42
C VAL A 76 -34.43 39.30 13.14
N ALA A 77 -34.38 40.44 13.83
CA ALA A 77 -33.29 41.40 13.71
C ALA A 77 -31.93 40.80 14.16
N ALA A 78 -31.91 40.02 15.24
CA ALA A 78 -30.69 39.36 15.72
C ALA A 78 -30.18 38.28 14.75
N LEU A 79 -31.09 37.51 14.13
CA LEU A 79 -30.75 36.51 13.12
C LEU A 79 -30.17 37.12 11.84
N GLN A 80 -30.66 38.29 11.43
CA GLN A 80 -30.12 38.98 10.26
C GLN A 80 -28.70 39.51 10.51
N ARG A 81 -28.38 39.94 11.74
CA ARG A 81 -27.03 40.39 12.14
C ARG A 81 -26.02 39.24 12.20
N THR A 82 -26.42 38.06 12.64
CA THR A 82 -25.52 36.88 12.64
C THR A 82 -25.17 36.41 11.24
N ARG A 83 -26.06 36.58 10.24
CA ARG A 83 -25.73 36.36 8.83
C ARG A 83 -24.81 37.44 8.24
N ARG A 84 -25.00 38.72 8.63
CA ARG A 84 -24.13 39.85 8.27
C ARG A 84 -23.08 40.06 9.37
N ASN A 85 -22.15 39.13 9.42
CA ASN A 85 -21.02 39.00 10.34
C ASN A 85 -20.21 40.28 10.66
N SER A 86 -20.81 41.21 11.41
CA SER A 86 -20.11 42.38 11.98
C SER A 86 -19.02 41.98 12.98
N ASN A 87 -19.14 40.80 13.59
CA ASN A 87 -18.13 40.24 14.49
C ASN A 87 -16.90 39.72 13.74
N TYR A 88 -17.00 39.34 12.47
CA TYR A 88 -15.83 38.93 11.67
C TYR A 88 -15.03 40.12 11.15
N ALA A 89 -15.64 41.30 11.01
CA ALA A 89 -14.90 42.53 10.75
C ALA A 89 -13.91 42.87 11.88
N ARG A 90 -14.20 42.45 13.12
CA ARG A 90 -13.26 42.53 14.26
C ARG A 90 -12.19 41.42 14.25
N LEU A 91 -12.42 40.32 13.52
CA LEU A 91 -11.43 39.26 13.30
C LEU A 91 -10.46 39.61 12.15
N GLN A 92 -10.88 40.45 11.19
CA GLN A 92 -10.01 40.99 10.15
C GLN A 92 -8.89 41.88 10.69
N SER A 93 -9.03 42.43 11.91
CA SER A 93 -7.98 43.19 12.59
C SER A 93 -7.04 42.32 13.43
N VAL A 94 -7.17 40.99 13.40
CA VAL A 94 -6.22 40.08 14.04
C VAL A 94 -5.04 39.91 13.10
N GLU A 95 -3.99 40.70 13.32
CA GLU A 95 -2.68 40.47 12.72
C GLU A 95 -2.31 38.99 12.92
N ASN A 96 -1.81 38.34 11.86
CA ASN A 96 -1.39 36.92 11.80
C ASN A 96 -2.49 35.86 11.54
N LEU A 97 -3.79 36.18 11.49
CA LEU A 97 -4.80 35.16 11.13
C LEU A 97 -4.64 34.69 9.68
N ALA A 98 -4.37 35.62 8.76
CA ALA A 98 -4.11 35.31 7.36
C ALA A 98 -2.83 34.47 7.19
N GLU A 99 -1.77 34.81 7.94
CA GLU A 99 -0.51 34.06 7.93
C GLU A 99 -0.69 32.65 8.47
N PHE A 100 -1.46 32.48 9.56
CA PHE A 100 -1.80 31.18 10.12
C PHE A 100 -2.57 30.30 9.14
N ILE A 101 -3.60 30.86 8.49
CA ILE A 101 -4.39 30.14 7.48
C ILE A 101 -3.48 29.73 6.31
N THR A 102 -2.66 30.65 5.81
CA THR A 102 -1.71 30.37 4.72
C THR A 102 -0.71 29.29 5.10
N LEU A 103 -0.21 29.30 6.35
CA LEU A 103 0.69 28.28 6.86
C LEU A 103 0.01 26.92 6.93
N LEU A 104 -1.25 26.87 7.39
CA LEU A 104 -2.03 25.63 7.45
C LEU A 104 -2.30 25.06 6.04
N GLU A 105 -2.66 25.92 5.08
CA GLU A 105 -2.84 25.53 3.68
C GLU A 105 -1.55 24.99 3.07
N ASN A 106 -0.42 25.65 3.33
CA ASN A 106 0.89 25.21 2.86
C ASN A 106 1.29 23.86 3.47
N ILE A 107 1.10 23.66 4.77
CA ILE A 107 1.36 22.37 5.43
C ILE A 107 0.49 21.28 4.82
N SER A 108 -0.79 21.55 4.62
CA SER A 108 -1.73 20.58 4.05
C SER A 108 -1.34 20.18 2.62
N ARG A 109 -0.95 21.17 1.80
CA ARG A 109 -0.45 20.94 0.43
C ARG A 109 0.86 20.13 0.43
N ASN A 110 1.81 20.49 1.29
CA ASN A 110 3.11 19.81 1.37
C ASN A 110 2.95 18.37 1.86
N TYR A 111 2.07 18.14 2.84
CA TYR A 111 1.75 16.80 3.34
C TYR A 111 1.17 15.91 2.23
N LEU A 112 0.17 16.40 1.49
CA LEU A 112 -0.41 15.66 0.37
C LEU A 112 0.63 15.38 -0.74
N THR A 113 1.54 16.32 -0.98
CA THR A 113 2.63 16.14 -1.94
C THR A 113 3.58 15.04 -1.47
N TYR A 114 3.99 15.07 -0.21
CA TYR A 114 4.86 14.06 0.41
C TYR A 114 4.26 12.65 0.36
N VAL A 115 2.99 12.49 0.74
CA VAL A 115 2.30 11.19 0.68
C VAL A 115 2.22 10.66 -0.75
N ASN A 116 1.97 11.52 -1.73
CA ASN A 116 1.96 11.12 -3.13
C ASN A 116 3.35 10.68 -3.63
N LEU A 117 4.42 11.36 -3.19
CA LEU A 117 5.80 11.03 -3.53
C LEU A 117 6.22 9.65 -3.02
N LEU A 118 5.72 9.22 -1.86
CA LEU A 118 6.11 7.94 -1.25
C LEU A 118 5.61 6.69 -1.99
N LYS A 119 4.47 6.75 -2.67
CA LYS A 119 3.83 5.54 -3.25
C LYS A 119 3.41 5.68 -4.70
N ARG A 120 2.84 6.82 -5.08
CA ARG A 120 2.28 7.01 -6.43
C ARG A 120 3.34 7.47 -7.41
N LEU A 121 4.25 8.32 -6.93
CA LEU A 121 5.36 8.86 -7.71
C LEU A 121 6.70 8.28 -7.26
N SER A 122 6.68 7.18 -6.49
CA SER A 122 7.89 6.48 -6.10
C SER A 122 8.53 5.83 -7.33
N ILE A 123 9.86 5.86 -7.36
CA ILE A 123 10.65 5.21 -8.39
C ILE A 123 11.44 4.11 -7.69
N ASP A 124 11.19 2.87 -8.12
CA ASP A 124 11.87 1.70 -7.59
C ASP A 124 13.15 1.39 -8.37
N LEU A 125 13.99 0.53 -7.80
CA LEU A 125 15.19 0.03 -8.45
C LEU A 125 14.84 -0.90 -9.63
N VAL A 126 15.74 -0.96 -10.61
CA VAL A 126 15.67 -1.97 -11.67
C VAL A 126 15.90 -3.34 -11.06
N LYS A 127 14.93 -4.24 -11.22
CA LYS A 127 14.96 -5.62 -10.69
C LYS A 127 15.75 -6.54 -11.63
N GLU A 128 17.08 -6.51 -11.54
CA GLU A 128 17.96 -7.51 -12.16
C GLU A 128 17.98 -8.77 -11.27
N ILE A 129 17.43 -9.89 -11.77
CA ILE A 129 17.25 -11.12 -10.99
C ILE A 129 18.26 -12.16 -11.45
N GLU A 130 19.20 -12.49 -10.57
CA GLU A 130 20.15 -13.59 -10.73
C GLU A 130 19.98 -14.55 -9.54
N ILE A 131 19.70 -15.83 -9.81
CA ILE A 131 19.46 -16.85 -8.79
C ILE A 131 20.58 -17.87 -8.86
N ALA A 132 21.33 -18.00 -7.75
CA ALA A 132 22.42 -18.97 -7.66
C ALA A 132 21.92 -20.40 -7.37
N ASP A 133 20.72 -20.55 -6.81
CA ASP A 133 20.16 -21.86 -6.44
C ASP A 133 19.55 -22.56 -7.67
N PRO A 134 20.11 -23.71 -8.12
CA PRO A 134 19.61 -24.43 -9.27
C PRO A 134 18.25 -25.12 -9.04
N SER A 135 17.78 -25.20 -7.79
CA SER A 135 16.49 -25.83 -7.46
C SER A 135 15.28 -24.92 -7.67
N VAL A 136 15.51 -23.61 -7.81
CA VAL A 136 14.46 -22.62 -8.00
C VAL A 136 14.15 -22.47 -9.49
N THR A 137 13.03 -23.05 -9.92
CA THR A 137 12.59 -23.00 -11.32
C THR A 137 11.63 -21.85 -11.62
N GLU A 138 10.94 -21.34 -10.60
CA GLU A 138 9.99 -20.22 -10.70
C GLU A 138 10.33 -19.14 -9.68
N PHE A 139 10.36 -17.88 -10.13
CA PHE A 139 10.67 -16.74 -9.27
C PHE A 139 9.52 -15.74 -9.22
N VAL A 140 9.12 -15.39 -8.00
CA VAL A 140 8.15 -14.32 -7.74
C VAL A 140 8.90 -12.99 -7.74
N VAL A 141 8.71 -12.19 -8.80
CA VAL A 141 9.40 -10.90 -9.03
C VAL A 141 9.28 -9.92 -7.87
N ASP A 142 8.20 -9.98 -7.08
CA ASP A 142 7.97 -9.10 -5.94
C ASP A 142 8.78 -9.45 -4.69
N LYS A 143 9.38 -10.65 -4.62
CA LYS A 143 10.26 -11.05 -3.51
C LYS A 143 11.72 -10.66 -3.73
N TRP A 144 12.00 -9.94 -4.80
CA TRP A 144 13.35 -9.45 -5.07
C TRP A 144 13.72 -8.34 -4.09
N ASN A 145 14.90 -8.48 -3.48
CA ASN A 145 15.48 -7.51 -2.57
C ASN A 145 16.82 -7.03 -3.11
N PRO A 146 17.20 -5.76 -2.86
CA PRO A 146 18.50 -5.26 -3.27
C PRO A 146 19.64 -6.00 -2.56
N PRO A 147 20.87 -5.95 -3.11
CA PRO A 147 22.04 -6.50 -2.45
C PRO A 147 22.23 -5.92 -1.04
N LYS A 148 22.64 -6.76 -0.07
CA LYS A 148 22.86 -6.36 1.33
C LYS A 148 23.86 -5.21 1.50
N SER A 149 24.78 -5.03 0.56
CA SER A 149 25.74 -3.92 0.55
C SER A 149 25.17 -2.60 0.07
N LEU A 150 24.13 -2.63 -0.78
CA LEU A 150 23.47 -1.44 -1.30
C LEU A 150 22.42 -0.88 -0.32
N GLN A 151 21.70 -1.76 0.36
CA GLN A 151 20.64 -1.39 1.30
C GLN A 151 21.06 -0.33 2.35
N PRO A 152 22.19 -0.46 3.08
CA PRO A 152 22.59 0.55 4.07
C PRO A 152 22.91 1.92 3.43
N ILE A 153 23.44 1.94 2.20
CA ILE A 153 23.72 3.19 1.47
C ILE A 153 22.41 3.91 1.13
N LEU A 154 21.36 3.15 0.79
CA LEU A 154 20.03 3.69 0.51
C LEU A 154 19.30 4.13 1.79
N GLU A 155 19.47 3.42 2.90
CA GLU A 155 18.92 3.81 4.20
C GLU A 155 19.54 5.11 4.71
N ASP A 156 20.86 5.29 4.51
CA ASP A 156 21.58 6.53 4.84
C ASP A 156 21.07 7.74 4.05
N LEU A 157 20.57 7.56 2.82
CA LEU A 157 19.94 8.63 2.02
C LEU A 157 18.57 9.05 2.58
N GLY A 158 17.91 8.17 3.34
CA GLY A 158 16.65 8.46 4.00
C GLY A 158 16.79 9.06 5.40
N ASP A 159 18.00 9.04 5.98
CA ASP A 159 18.25 9.55 7.32
C ASP A 159 18.41 11.08 7.31
N CYS A 160 17.74 11.75 8.25
CA CYS A 160 17.77 13.21 8.40
C CYS A 160 19.13 13.73 8.92
N ASN A 161 19.96 12.86 9.50
CA ASN A 161 21.24 13.23 10.12
C ASN A 161 22.45 13.11 9.19
N THR A 162 22.27 12.49 8.02
CA THR A 162 23.36 12.22 7.08
C THR A 162 23.40 13.28 5.99
N ASP A 163 24.61 13.74 5.63
CA ASP A 163 24.78 14.62 4.49
C ASP A 163 24.43 13.85 3.19
N PRO A 164 23.41 14.27 2.44
CA PRO A 164 23.00 13.59 1.22
C PRO A 164 24.14 13.53 0.19
N GLN A 165 25.05 14.51 0.15
CA GLN A 165 26.16 14.49 -0.80
C GLN A 165 27.18 13.38 -0.49
N ALA A 166 27.47 13.16 0.81
CA ALA A 166 28.35 12.08 1.23
C ALA A 166 27.75 10.69 0.95
N ALA A 167 26.44 10.54 1.08
CA ALA A 167 25.75 9.30 0.73
C ALA A 167 25.75 9.03 -0.79
N VAL A 168 25.54 10.07 -1.62
CA VAL A 168 25.65 9.97 -3.09
C VAL A 168 27.07 9.58 -3.51
N ALA A 169 28.10 10.18 -2.93
CA ALA A 169 29.50 9.82 -3.24
C ALA A 169 29.82 8.35 -2.91
N ARG A 170 29.24 7.81 -1.81
CA ARG A 170 29.35 6.38 -1.47
C ARG A 170 28.63 5.49 -2.48
N LEU A 171 27.47 5.92 -2.98
CA LEU A 171 26.74 5.21 -4.02
C LEU A 171 27.53 5.16 -5.33
N ASP A 172 28.11 6.28 -5.75
CA ASP A 172 28.95 6.35 -6.97
C ASP A 172 30.16 5.42 -6.86
N GLY A 173 30.86 5.44 -5.72
CA GLY A 173 31.97 4.53 -5.45
C GLY A 173 31.56 3.05 -5.51
N TYR A 174 30.39 2.72 -4.96
CA TYR A 174 29.84 1.38 -5.04
C TYR A 174 29.51 0.95 -6.48
N LEU A 175 28.90 1.83 -7.27
CA LEU A 175 28.60 1.56 -8.68
C LEU A 175 29.87 1.34 -9.50
N ASP A 176 30.91 2.12 -9.25
CA ASP A 176 32.19 1.95 -9.95
C ASP A 176 32.91 0.65 -9.55
N GLN A 177 32.83 0.27 -8.27
CA GLN A 177 33.33 -1.04 -7.83
C GLN A 177 32.63 -2.19 -8.56
N ILE A 178 31.30 -2.17 -8.68
CA ILE A 178 30.54 -3.20 -9.41
C ILE A 178 30.97 -3.26 -10.88
N LYS A 179 31.12 -2.10 -11.54
CA LYS A 179 31.57 -2.05 -12.94
C LYS A 179 32.95 -2.69 -13.10
N MET A 180 33.88 -2.38 -12.21
CA MET A 180 35.23 -2.95 -12.24
C MET A 180 35.23 -4.45 -11.98
N GLU A 181 34.48 -4.93 -10.99
CA GLU A 181 34.39 -6.36 -10.67
C GLU A 181 33.75 -7.15 -11.82
N ARG A 182 32.62 -6.68 -12.36
CA ARG A 182 31.96 -7.31 -13.53
C ARG A 182 32.90 -7.35 -14.74
N ALA A 183 33.62 -6.27 -15.02
CA ALA A 183 34.58 -6.21 -16.12
C ALA A 183 35.74 -7.21 -15.91
N LYS A 184 36.31 -7.26 -14.71
CA LYS A 184 37.40 -8.18 -14.36
C LYS A 184 36.99 -9.64 -14.61
N TYR A 185 35.86 -10.08 -14.04
CA TYR A 185 35.41 -11.46 -14.19
C TYR A 185 35.00 -11.80 -15.63
N THR A 186 34.43 -10.84 -16.38
CA THR A 186 34.07 -11.04 -17.79
C THR A 186 35.32 -11.25 -18.65
N ILE A 187 36.35 -10.43 -18.45
CA ILE A 187 37.62 -10.54 -19.18
C ILE A 187 38.32 -11.85 -18.84
N GLU A 188 38.38 -12.21 -17.55
CA GLU A 188 39.00 -13.45 -17.09
C GLU A 188 38.29 -14.69 -17.66
N ASN A 189 36.96 -14.72 -17.61
CA ASN A 189 36.19 -15.82 -18.16
C ASN A 189 36.40 -15.97 -19.68
N ARG A 190 36.36 -14.85 -20.42
CA ARG A 190 36.52 -14.87 -21.88
C ARG A 190 37.93 -15.22 -22.34
N HIS A 191 38.97 -14.73 -21.67
CA HIS A 191 40.35 -14.89 -22.16
C HIS A 191 41.10 -16.04 -21.50
N SER A 192 40.88 -16.28 -20.20
CA SER A 192 41.56 -17.35 -19.48
C SER A 192 40.76 -18.65 -19.57
N LEU A 193 39.53 -18.67 -19.07
CA LEU A 193 38.75 -19.92 -18.98
C LEU A 193 38.37 -20.47 -20.35
N GLN A 194 37.95 -19.62 -21.28
CA GLN A 194 37.63 -20.07 -22.64
C GLN A 194 38.87 -20.60 -23.38
N GLY A 195 40.05 -20.00 -23.14
CA GLY A 195 41.32 -20.48 -23.68
C GLY A 195 41.66 -21.87 -23.17
N ILE A 196 41.64 -22.04 -21.84
CA ILE A 196 41.89 -23.33 -21.18
C ILE A 196 40.87 -24.37 -21.65
N LEU A 197 39.59 -24.03 -21.73
CA LEU A 197 38.54 -24.94 -22.20
C LEU A 197 38.77 -25.40 -23.63
N ARG A 198 39.20 -24.50 -24.53
CA ARG A 198 39.49 -24.84 -25.92
C ARG A 198 40.67 -25.80 -26.02
N ASP A 199 41.73 -25.54 -25.26
CA ASP A 199 42.93 -26.38 -25.27
C ASP A 199 42.63 -27.76 -24.66
N LEU A 200 41.88 -27.80 -23.56
CA LEU A 200 41.38 -29.05 -22.96
C LEU A 200 40.48 -29.84 -23.93
N ASN A 201 39.58 -29.17 -24.66
CA ASN A 201 38.74 -29.85 -25.65
C ASN A 201 39.56 -30.46 -26.79
N LYS A 202 40.65 -29.78 -27.19
CA LYS A 202 41.57 -30.31 -28.19
C LYS A 202 42.28 -31.55 -27.66
N GLU A 203 42.81 -31.49 -26.44
CA GLU A 203 43.43 -32.66 -25.79
C GLU A 203 42.43 -33.82 -25.69
N VAL A 204 41.23 -33.60 -25.13
CA VAL A 204 40.20 -34.65 -25.00
C VAL A 204 39.84 -35.26 -26.37
N SER A 205 39.77 -34.44 -27.42
CA SER A 205 39.55 -34.92 -28.79
C SER A 205 40.72 -35.77 -29.30
N ASP A 206 41.96 -35.41 -28.99
CA ASP A 206 43.14 -36.16 -29.40
C ASP A 206 43.23 -37.48 -28.61
N TRP A 207 42.99 -37.47 -27.29
CA TRP A 207 42.83 -38.67 -26.47
C TRP A 207 41.73 -39.60 -27.00
N ARG A 208 40.60 -39.04 -27.45
CA ARG A 208 39.53 -39.83 -28.07
C ARG A 208 39.99 -40.50 -29.36
N LYS A 209 40.70 -39.81 -30.24
CA LYS A 209 41.25 -40.40 -31.47
C LYS A 209 42.28 -41.50 -31.17
N GLU A 210 43.13 -41.29 -30.17
CA GLU A 210 44.09 -42.30 -29.73
C GLU A 210 43.38 -43.54 -29.18
N TRP A 211 42.34 -43.34 -28.36
CA TRP A 211 41.50 -44.42 -27.88
C TRP A 211 40.82 -45.18 -29.02
N ASP A 212 40.19 -44.49 -29.97
CA ASP A 212 39.57 -45.08 -31.16
C ASP A 212 40.61 -45.82 -32.03
N SER A 213 41.86 -45.33 -32.10
CA SER A 213 42.97 -45.97 -32.80
C SER A 213 43.40 -47.27 -32.12
N ILE A 214 43.53 -47.26 -30.79
CA ILE A 214 43.82 -48.45 -29.98
C ILE A 214 42.67 -49.47 -30.13
N GLU A 215 41.42 -49.02 -30.06
CA GLU A 215 40.25 -49.87 -30.27
C GLU A 215 40.26 -50.52 -31.66
N ASN A 216 40.55 -49.76 -32.71
CA ASN A 216 40.68 -50.29 -34.07
C ASN A 216 41.86 -51.26 -34.23
N TRP A 217 42.95 -51.06 -33.49
CA TRP A 217 44.08 -51.98 -33.48
C TRP A 217 43.75 -53.28 -32.72
N MET A 218 43.03 -53.21 -31.59
CA MET A 218 42.69 -54.40 -30.80
C MET A 218 41.51 -55.18 -31.37
N PHE A 219 40.48 -54.48 -31.84
CA PHE A 219 39.16 -55.05 -32.16
C PHE A 219 38.66 -54.75 -33.57
N GLY A 220 39.30 -53.82 -34.29
CA GLY A 220 38.95 -53.49 -35.67
C GLY A 220 39.30 -54.60 -36.66
N ASP A 221 38.98 -54.39 -37.94
CA ASP A 221 39.15 -55.39 -39.00
C ASP A 221 40.51 -55.30 -39.74
N SER A 222 41.48 -54.61 -39.12
CA SER A 222 42.80 -54.37 -39.70
C SER A 222 43.63 -55.67 -39.84
N ALA A 223 44.57 -55.70 -40.79
CA ALA A 223 45.40 -56.88 -41.08
C ALA A 223 46.25 -57.35 -39.89
N HIS A 224 46.51 -56.47 -38.92
CA HIS A 224 47.28 -56.73 -37.71
C HIS A 224 46.43 -56.72 -36.44
N SER A 225 45.10 -56.68 -36.59
CA SER A 225 44.19 -56.73 -35.45
C SER A 225 44.32 -58.04 -34.69
N MET A 226 44.27 -57.97 -33.36
CA MET A 226 44.30 -59.16 -32.50
C MET A 226 43.18 -60.15 -32.85
N LYS A 227 42.00 -59.66 -33.25
CA LYS A 227 40.89 -60.51 -33.70
C LYS A 227 41.26 -61.35 -34.93
N LYS A 228 41.94 -60.75 -35.90
CA LYS A 228 42.38 -61.42 -37.14
C LYS A 228 43.60 -62.31 -36.91
N MET A 229 44.49 -61.91 -35.99
CA MET A 229 45.60 -62.74 -35.52
C MET A 229 45.09 -64.01 -34.82
N LEU A 230 44.09 -63.90 -33.95
CA LEU A 230 43.42 -65.04 -33.30
C LEU A 230 42.73 -65.94 -34.33
N GLN A 231 42.00 -65.36 -35.29
CA GLN A 231 41.41 -66.14 -36.40
C GLN A 231 42.47 -66.86 -37.24
N ASN A 232 43.61 -66.23 -37.51
CA ASN A 232 44.71 -66.88 -38.22
C ASN A 232 45.33 -68.02 -37.41
N ILE A 233 45.47 -67.87 -36.09
CA ILE A 233 45.92 -68.93 -35.18
C ILE A 233 44.91 -70.09 -35.18
N ASP A 234 43.61 -69.83 -35.13
CA ASP A 234 42.56 -70.85 -35.25
C ASP A 234 42.59 -71.55 -36.62
N SER A 235 42.87 -70.80 -37.70
CA SER A 235 43.05 -71.35 -39.03
C SER A 235 44.31 -72.23 -39.15
N LEU A 236 45.41 -71.85 -38.47
CA LEU A 236 46.63 -72.63 -38.40
C LEU A 236 46.41 -73.89 -37.57
N LYS A 237 45.73 -73.80 -36.42
CA LYS A 237 45.35 -74.94 -35.59
C LYS A 237 44.48 -75.94 -36.35
N SER A 238 43.49 -75.46 -37.09
CA SER A 238 42.64 -76.32 -37.92
C SER A 238 43.40 -76.94 -39.11
N LYS A 239 44.35 -76.22 -39.72
CA LYS A 239 45.27 -76.81 -40.72
C LYS A 239 46.19 -77.86 -40.11
N LEU A 240 46.71 -77.63 -38.90
CA LEU A 240 47.53 -78.59 -38.16
C LEU A 240 46.75 -79.86 -37.85
N GLN A 241 45.52 -79.73 -37.34
CA GLN A 241 44.62 -80.87 -37.10
C GLN A 241 44.23 -81.60 -38.39
N ARG A 242 44.12 -80.89 -39.52
CA ARG A 242 43.84 -81.50 -40.82
C ARG A 242 45.06 -82.23 -41.38
N GLN A 243 46.26 -81.72 -41.12
CA GLN A 243 47.52 -82.34 -41.50
C GLN A 243 47.82 -83.58 -40.64
N GLU A 244 47.59 -83.53 -39.33
CA GLU A 244 47.60 -84.71 -38.45
C GLU A 244 46.57 -85.78 -38.89
N ARG A 245 45.39 -85.38 -39.39
CA ARG A 245 44.41 -86.32 -39.96
C ARG A 245 44.82 -86.88 -41.31
N LEU A 246 45.60 -86.16 -42.11
CA LEU A 246 46.11 -86.63 -43.40
C LEU A 246 47.29 -87.58 -43.22
N GLU A 247 48.18 -87.32 -42.26
CA GLU A 247 49.24 -88.25 -41.87
C GLU A 247 48.68 -89.54 -41.24
N ASN A 248 47.65 -89.43 -40.39
CA ASN A 248 46.93 -90.60 -39.87
C ASN A 248 46.01 -91.29 -40.91
N GLY A 249 45.78 -90.66 -42.07
CA GLY A 249 45.00 -91.21 -43.18
C GLY A 249 45.85 -92.02 -44.18
N THR A 250 47.15 -91.71 -44.29
CA THR A 250 48.10 -92.45 -45.13
C THR A 250 48.48 -93.81 -44.57
N ASP A 251 48.31 -94.06 -43.28
CA ASP A 251 48.54 -95.40 -42.68
C ASP A 251 47.38 -96.38 -42.92
N SER A 252 46.24 -95.94 -43.47
CA SER A 252 45.06 -96.82 -43.68
C SER A 252 44.83 -97.28 -45.13
N GLN A 253 45.63 -96.86 -46.11
CA GLN A 253 45.42 -97.22 -47.54
C GLN A 253 46.50 -98.10 -48.20
N VAL A 254 47.51 -98.58 -47.46
CA VAL A 254 48.49 -99.56 -48.01
C VAL A 254 48.09 -101.03 -47.73
N ALA A 255 46.94 -101.29 -47.10
CA ALA A 255 46.57 -102.64 -46.67
C ALA A 255 45.68 -103.46 -47.63
N ASN A 256 45.35 -103.00 -48.85
CA ASN A 256 44.52 -103.80 -49.77
C ASN A 256 44.81 -103.50 -51.26
N ALA A 257 45.70 -104.27 -51.88
CA ALA A 257 45.57 -104.83 -53.24
C ALA A 257 46.83 -105.63 -53.58
N SER A 258 46.72 -106.95 -53.46
CA SER A 258 47.51 -107.94 -54.19
C SER A 258 46.89 -108.19 -55.56
#